data_AF-A0A9P8VVN8-F1
#
_entry.id   AF-A0A9P8VVN8-F1
#
_cell.length_a   1.000
_cell.length_b   1.000
_cell.length_c   1.000
_cell.angle_alpha   90.00
_cell.angle_beta   90.00
_cell.angle_gamma   90.00
#
_symmetry.space_group_name_H-M   'P 1'
#
loop_
_entity.id
_entity.type
_entity.pdbx_description
1 polymer ?
#
loop_
_entity_poly.entity_id
_entity_poly.type
_entity_poly.pdbx_seq_one_letter_code
_entity_poly.pdbx_strand_id
1 'polypeptide(L)'
;MDTPVIPLPRNPREQAILDQLCLIRDQLLLLKQDRTNYIRTQDVMPLFNQTMEQVKELNTVRAETGDKEENRLDNVLESCFQLLSLFYLTIGRNNEAPATYALTSTIKRLLDHLTEADLYSAKDLGSIKTTLQGLCKSIQQASQDEAPEKTPPPYMLALLSNRVERCKTTLAKLQKRLERLPDPLLATHQQLVSILRAIALANTKSKFSTSEVKKLKNQIVEIGEQHNGGKFTSDDGTPQPGSEEVRELYQRCLKWSDLVLERKGVVADQWRPMYDVLVGIRNDLEKLSLTQAWSLREADLYDFQRQLDKIDENRENGNWLDERGRPADLWTQRTMLYLIRRSYAYIYSFMLASEPVSEALLPIYNQLQTLKRCLIEVKKNGGVASVRELYPYSMKLNSLDNMKVDGKFVVNGDIPEGQGSVTELLAECFDLNYDLRVAAEEFSETNSPKTNGNSEEEAKPEPKTEQTAE
;
A
#
# COMPACT_ATOMS: atom_id res chain seq x y z
N MET A 1 -24.36 8.83 -15.69
CA MET A 1 -25.11 7.70 -16.24
C MET A 1 -24.62 6.40 -15.61
N ASP A 2 -25.06 5.93 -14.44
CA ASP A 2 -25.85 6.49 -13.34
C ASP A 2 -25.29 5.88 -12.05
N THR A 3 -24.77 6.72 -11.17
CA THR A 3 -24.75 6.49 -9.72
C THR A 3 -26.18 6.76 -9.22
N PRO A 4 -26.62 6.28 -8.04
CA PRO A 4 -27.94 6.63 -7.51
C PRO A 4 -28.16 8.14 -7.62
N VAL A 5 -29.38 8.59 -7.94
CA VAL A 5 -29.69 10.01 -8.05
C VAL A 5 -29.62 10.62 -6.65
N ILE A 6 -28.39 10.94 -6.22
CA ILE A 6 -28.14 11.62 -4.97
C ILE A 6 -28.69 13.04 -5.14
N PRO A 7 -29.52 13.51 -4.21
CA PRO A 7 -30.20 14.78 -4.37
C PRO A 7 -29.20 15.92 -4.54
N LEU A 8 -29.56 16.89 -5.38
CA LEU A 8 -28.84 18.16 -5.45
C LEU A 8 -29.00 18.92 -4.12
N PRO A 9 -28.01 19.73 -3.72
CA PRO A 9 -28.16 20.63 -2.59
C PRO A 9 -29.38 21.52 -2.79
N ARG A 10 -30.24 21.64 -1.78
CA ARG A 10 -31.44 22.49 -1.84
C ARG A 10 -31.09 23.96 -1.64
N ASN A 11 -30.05 24.25 -0.86
CA ASN A 11 -29.60 25.60 -0.57
C ASN A 11 -28.82 26.18 -1.77
N PRO A 12 -29.19 27.36 -2.32
CA PRO A 12 -28.46 28.00 -3.39
C PRO A 12 -26.97 28.25 -3.09
N ARG A 13 -26.60 28.52 -1.82
CA ARG A 13 -25.20 28.66 -1.41
C ARG A 13 -24.45 27.34 -1.52
N GLU A 14 -25.05 26.22 -1.11
CA GLU A 14 -24.44 24.91 -1.33
C GLU A 14 -24.36 24.54 -2.83
N GLN A 15 -25.32 24.96 -3.65
CA GLN A 15 -25.22 24.76 -5.11
C GLN A 15 -24.01 25.48 -5.70
N ALA A 16 -23.77 26.74 -5.31
CA ALA A 16 -22.58 27.49 -5.76
C ALA A 16 -21.26 26.80 -5.31
N ILE A 17 -21.22 26.27 -4.09
CA ILE A 17 -20.07 25.49 -3.60
C ILE A 17 -19.88 24.21 -4.42
N LEU A 18 -20.96 23.49 -4.72
CA LEU A 18 -20.93 22.29 -5.55
C LEU A 18 -20.36 22.58 -6.95
N ASP A 19 -20.76 23.69 -7.58
CA ASP A 19 -20.27 24.08 -8.90
C ASP A 19 -18.76 24.35 -8.86
N GLN A 20 -18.28 25.08 -7.84
CA GLN A 20 -16.86 25.34 -7.67
C GLN A 20 -16.05 24.06 -7.39
N LEU A 21 -16.57 23.16 -6.54
CA LEU A 21 -15.93 21.87 -6.29
C LEU A 21 -15.89 20.99 -7.54
N CYS A 22 -16.89 21.05 -8.42
CA CYS A 22 -16.85 20.36 -9.71
C CYS A 22 -15.71 20.88 -10.59
N LEU A 23 -15.52 22.20 -10.68
CA LEU A 23 -14.42 22.80 -11.43
C LEU A 23 -13.05 22.37 -10.88
N ILE A 24 -12.88 22.42 -9.55
CA ILE A 24 -11.63 22.00 -8.90
C ILE A 24 -11.36 20.52 -9.19
N ARG A 25 -12.36 19.65 -9.06
CA ARG A 25 -12.22 18.22 -9.37
C ARG A 25 -11.78 18.01 -10.81
N ASP A 26 -12.38 18.73 -11.75
CA ASP A 26 -12.06 18.57 -13.17
C ASP A 26 -10.63 19.05 -13.48
N GLN A 27 -10.16 20.12 -12.82
CA GLN A 27 -8.76 20.57 -12.88
C GLN A 27 -7.79 19.53 -12.28
N LEU A 28 -8.14 18.92 -11.14
CA LEU A 28 -7.36 17.83 -10.55
C LEU A 28 -7.27 16.62 -11.49
N LEU A 29 -8.37 16.28 -12.18
CA LEU A 29 -8.39 15.19 -13.16
C LEU A 29 -7.53 15.50 -14.39
N LEU A 30 -7.54 16.75 -14.86
CA LEU A 30 -6.67 17.18 -15.96
C LEU A 30 -5.19 17.09 -15.56
N LEU A 31 -4.83 17.58 -14.35
CA LEU A 31 -3.47 17.49 -13.82
C LEU A 31 -2.99 16.04 -13.71
N LYS A 32 -3.88 15.12 -13.31
CA LYS A 32 -3.60 13.68 -13.23
C LYS A 32 -3.26 13.08 -14.59
N GLN A 33 -3.93 13.55 -15.64
CA GLN A 33 -3.78 13.04 -17.00
C GLN A 33 -2.51 13.57 -17.70
N ASP A 34 -1.97 14.71 -17.27
CA ASP A 34 -0.77 15.29 -17.88
C ASP A 34 0.48 14.46 -17.58
N ARG A 35 1.03 13.81 -18.60
CA ARG A 35 2.28 13.03 -18.53
C ARG A 35 3.48 13.74 -19.14
N THR A 36 3.34 15.00 -19.56
CA THR A 36 4.41 15.74 -20.23
C THR A 36 5.51 16.16 -19.25
N ASN A 37 5.14 16.43 -18.01
CA ASN A 37 6.04 16.83 -16.93
C ASN A 37 5.71 16.06 -15.64
N TYR A 38 6.65 16.09 -14.69
CA TYR A 38 6.37 15.64 -13.33
C TYR A 38 5.48 16.67 -12.63
N ILE A 39 4.67 16.20 -11.69
CA ILE A 39 3.75 17.07 -10.95
C ILE A 39 4.51 17.78 -9.83
N ARG A 40 4.38 19.11 -9.75
CA ARG A 40 5.05 19.91 -8.71
C ARG A 40 4.07 20.29 -7.60
N THR A 41 4.62 20.56 -6.42
CA THR A 41 3.88 21.14 -5.30
C THR A 41 3.11 22.40 -5.70
N GLN A 42 3.72 23.26 -6.53
CA GLN A 42 3.11 24.51 -7.00
C GLN A 42 1.87 24.29 -7.88
N ASP A 43 1.76 23.14 -8.55
CA ASP A 43 0.62 22.81 -9.40
C ASP A 43 -0.57 22.27 -8.56
N VAL A 44 -0.30 21.70 -7.38
CA VAL A 44 -1.31 21.06 -6.50
C VAL A 44 -1.84 22.02 -5.44
N MET A 45 -0.97 22.83 -4.82
CA MET A 45 -1.34 23.67 -3.67
C MET A 45 -2.44 24.71 -3.94
N PRO A 46 -2.53 25.35 -5.12
CA PRO A 46 -3.63 26.25 -5.43
C PRO A 46 -4.99 25.54 -5.37
N LEU A 47 -5.08 24.32 -5.90
CA LEU A 47 -6.31 23.51 -5.90
C LEU A 47 -6.68 23.06 -4.49
N PHE A 48 -5.68 22.72 -3.67
CA PHE A 48 -5.86 22.44 -2.25
C PHE A 48 -6.47 23.64 -1.51
N ASN A 49 -5.87 24.83 -1.67
CA ASN A 49 -6.33 26.05 -1.01
C ASN A 49 -7.76 26.42 -1.41
N GLN A 50 -8.08 26.35 -2.71
CA GLN A 50 -9.44 26.59 -3.20
C GLN A 50 -10.45 25.58 -2.61
N THR A 51 -10.07 24.31 -2.50
CA THR A 51 -10.92 23.29 -1.85
C THR A 51 -11.16 23.64 -0.38
N MET A 52 -10.12 24.11 0.32
CA MET A 52 -10.22 24.51 1.73
C MET A 52 -11.14 25.72 1.92
N GLU A 53 -11.10 26.70 1.02
CA GLU A 53 -12.05 27.81 1.01
C GLU A 53 -13.51 27.33 0.85
N GLN A 54 -13.76 26.37 -0.05
CA GLN A 54 -15.08 25.79 -0.22
C GLN A 54 -15.56 25.02 1.02
N VAL A 55 -14.66 24.28 1.69
CA VAL A 55 -14.98 23.58 2.95
C VAL A 55 -15.31 24.57 4.07
N LYS A 56 -14.58 25.68 4.16
CA LYS A 56 -14.86 26.74 5.13
C LYS A 56 -16.24 27.33 4.90
N GLU A 57 -16.58 27.66 3.65
CA GLU A 57 -17.90 28.21 3.31
C GLU A 57 -19.02 27.20 3.59
N LEU A 58 -18.82 25.93 3.24
CA LEU A 58 -19.78 24.86 3.52
C LEU A 58 -20.07 24.73 5.02
N ASN A 59 -19.03 24.77 5.85
CA ASN A 59 -19.18 24.71 7.30
C ASN A 59 -19.98 25.90 7.84
N THR A 60 -19.75 27.11 7.31
CA THR A 60 -20.55 28.30 7.66
C THR A 60 -22.01 28.11 7.29
N VAL A 61 -22.29 27.70 6.04
CA VAL A 61 -23.66 27.50 5.53
C VAL A 61 -24.41 26.45 6.36
N ARG A 62 -23.77 25.32 6.65
CA ARG A 62 -24.38 24.23 7.44
C ARG A 62 -24.54 24.60 8.91
N ALA A 63 -23.65 25.41 9.47
CA ALA A 63 -23.80 25.93 10.84
C ALA A 63 -25.00 26.88 10.96
N GLU A 64 -25.23 27.73 9.96
CA GLU A 64 -26.35 28.69 9.93
C GLU A 64 -27.71 28.01 9.67
N THR A 65 -27.74 27.03 8.76
CA THR A 65 -28.98 26.35 8.36
C THR A 65 -29.34 25.17 9.24
N GLY A 66 -28.37 24.60 9.96
CA GLY A 66 -28.53 23.36 10.70
C GLY A 66 -28.64 22.11 9.82
N ASP A 67 -28.41 22.23 8.51
CA ASP A 67 -28.49 21.12 7.57
C ASP A 67 -27.32 20.14 7.78
N LYS A 68 -27.65 18.85 7.80
CA LYS A 68 -26.73 17.73 8.01
C LYS A 68 -26.98 16.60 7.02
N GLU A 69 -27.90 16.78 6.07
CA GLU A 69 -28.20 15.74 5.08
C GLU A 69 -27.07 15.64 4.05
N GLU A 70 -26.58 14.42 3.82
CA GLU A 70 -25.61 14.15 2.76
C GLU A 70 -26.28 14.32 1.40
N ASN A 71 -25.60 15.03 0.49
CA ASN A 71 -26.11 15.31 -0.84
C ASN A 71 -25.00 15.20 -1.89
N ARG A 72 -25.29 15.58 -3.15
CA ARG A 72 -24.32 15.45 -4.25
C ARG A 72 -23.01 16.20 -3.98
N LEU A 73 -23.05 17.32 -3.24
CA LEU A 73 -21.87 18.09 -2.85
C LEU A 73 -20.87 17.24 -2.07
N ASP A 74 -21.34 16.49 -1.07
CA ASP A 74 -20.48 15.67 -0.22
C ASP A 74 -19.68 14.63 -1.02
N ASN A 75 -20.28 14.05 -2.05
CA ASN A 75 -19.60 13.09 -2.93
C ASN A 75 -18.53 13.73 -3.83
N VAL A 76 -18.81 14.94 -4.33
CA VAL A 76 -17.82 15.69 -5.11
C VAL A 76 -16.69 16.14 -4.20
N LEU A 77 -17.00 16.58 -2.98
CA LEU A 77 -16.01 16.95 -1.99
C LEU A 77 -15.12 15.77 -1.59
N GLU A 78 -15.71 14.59 -1.34
CA GLU A 78 -14.97 13.34 -1.09
C GLU A 78 -14.04 13.01 -2.27
N SER A 79 -14.51 13.18 -3.51
CA SER A 79 -13.67 12.99 -4.71
C SER A 79 -12.49 13.96 -4.77
N CYS A 80 -12.69 15.25 -4.46
CA CYS A 80 -11.62 16.24 -4.40
C CYS A 80 -10.59 15.86 -3.33
N PHE A 81 -11.03 15.47 -2.13
CA PHE A 81 -10.13 15.05 -1.06
C PHE A 81 -9.35 13.79 -1.39
N GLN A 82 -9.97 12.79 -2.03
CA GLN A 82 -9.28 11.59 -2.49
C GLN A 82 -8.18 11.93 -3.50
N LEU A 83 -8.50 12.74 -4.52
CA LEU A 83 -7.53 13.19 -5.53
C LEU A 83 -6.38 13.98 -4.90
N LEU A 84 -6.70 15.00 -4.09
CA LEU A 84 -5.69 15.81 -3.40
C LEU A 84 -4.79 14.95 -2.52
N SER A 85 -5.36 14.01 -1.76
CA SER A 85 -4.60 13.11 -0.92
C SER A 85 -3.63 12.25 -1.70
N LEU A 86 -4.04 11.71 -2.85
CA LEU A 86 -3.14 10.96 -3.73
C LEU A 86 -2.10 11.86 -4.42
N PHE A 87 -2.44 13.10 -4.76
CA PHE A 87 -1.45 14.06 -5.27
C PHE A 87 -0.38 14.39 -4.24
N TYR A 88 -0.76 14.52 -2.96
CA TYR A 88 0.20 14.70 -1.88
C TYR A 88 1.20 13.54 -1.81
N LEU A 89 0.76 12.31 -2.07
CA LEU A 89 1.68 11.17 -2.20
C LEU A 89 2.59 11.31 -3.43
N THR A 90 2.01 11.64 -4.60
CA THR A 90 2.77 11.79 -5.86
C THR A 90 3.83 12.89 -5.83
N ILE A 91 3.57 13.99 -5.12
CA ILE A 91 4.54 15.06 -4.93
C ILE A 91 5.50 14.81 -3.75
N GLY A 92 5.44 13.64 -3.09
CA GLY A 92 6.36 13.27 -2.00
C GLY A 92 6.06 13.89 -0.64
N ARG A 93 4.87 14.46 -0.43
CA ARG A 93 4.42 15.09 0.85
C ARG A 93 3.62 14.11 1.71
N ASN A 94 4.07 12.85 1.77
CA ASN A 94 3.34 11.72 2.37
C ASN A 94 3.12 11.89 3.89
N ASN A 95 3.98 12.66 4.55
CA ASN A 95 3.95 12.84 6.00
C ASN A 95 2.96 13.92 6.45
N GLU A 96 2.36 14.66 5.52
CA GLU A 96 1.42 15.73 5.83
C GLU A 96 -0.01 15.22 5.98
N ALA A 97 -0.79 15.90 6.82
CA ALA A 97 -2.15 15.45 7.14
C ALA A 97 -3.05 15.22 5.90
N PRO A 98 -3.02 16.04 4.82
CA PRO A 98 -3.81 15.78 3.62
C PRO A 98 -3.54 14.43 2.95
N ALA A 99 -2.30 13.92 3.02
CA ALA A 99 -1.94 12.61 2.47
C ALA A 99 -2.65 11.44 3.17
N THR A 100 -3.19 11.66 4.39
CA THR A 100 -3.83 10.60 5.17
C THR A 100 -5.25 10.25 4.71
N TYR A 101 -5.89 11.10 3.91
CA TYR A 101 -7.32 10.99 3.61
C TYR A 101 -7.66 9.75 2.76
N ALA A 102 -6.97 9.56 1.63
CA ALA A 102 -7.23 8.44 0.71
C ALA A 102 -6.97 7.09 1.41
N LEU A 103 -5.91 7.03 2.21
CA LEU A 103 -5.56 5.84 2.99
C LEU A 103 -6.61 5.55 4.07
N THR A 104 -7.06 6.56 4.81
CA THR A 104 -8.14 6.41 5.82
C THR A 104 -9.45 5.94 5.18
N SER A 105 -9.81 6.50 4.02
CA SER A 105 -11.02 6.13 3.28
C SER A 105 -10.97 4.69 2.76
N THR A 106 -9.80 4.26 2.29
CA THR A 106 -9.56 2.87 1.89
C THR A 106 -9.60 1.92 3.10
N ILE A 107 -9.03 2.30 4.24
CA ILE A 107 -9.13 1.53 5.49
C ILE A 107 -10.60 1.39 5.93
N LYS A 108 -11.40 2.46 5.85
CA LYS A 108 -12.84 2.38 6.14
C LYS A 108 -13.52 1.31 5.27
N ARG A 109 -13.31 1.34 3.95
CA ARG A 109 -13.92 0.36 3.02
C ARG A 109 -13.47 -1.06 3.34
N LEU A 110 -12.18 -1.26 3.62
CA LEU A 110 -11.67 -2.56 4.06
C LEU A 110 -12.35 -3.02 5.37
N LEU A 111 -12.45 -2.17 6.38
CA LEU A 111 -13.11 -2.51 7.66
C LEU A 111 -14.60 -2.80 7.50
N ASP A 112 -15.31 -2.04 6.66
CA ASP A 112 -16.72 -2.29 6.33
C ASP A 112 -16.86 -3.68 5.68
N HIS A 113 -15.98 -4.02 4.74
CA HIS A 113 -15.94 -5.33 4.08
C HIS A 113 -15.56 -6.47 5.02
N LEU A 114 -14.62 -6.26 5.95
CA LEU A 114 -14.27 -7.25 6.97
C LEU A 114 -15.44 -7.51 7.93
N THR A 115 -16.17 -6.45 8.28
CA THR A 115 -17.38 -6.53 9.11
C THR A 115 -18.49 -7.29 8.40
N GLU A 116 -18.75 -6.98 7.13
CA GLU A 116 -19.77 -7.64 6.32
C GLU A 116 -19.46 -9.11 6.05
N ALA A 117 -18.22 -9.40 5.65
CA ALA A 117 -17.83 -10.75 5.26
C ALA A 117 -17.62 -11.66 6.47
N ASP A 118 -17.24 -11.08 7.61
CA ASP A 118 -16.74 -11.82 8.76
C ASP A 118 -15.58 -12.77 8.40
N LEU A 119 -14.62 -12.24 7.63
CA LEU A 119 -13.47 -12.99 7.09
C LEU A 119 -12.15 -12.23 7.30
N TYR A 120 -11.64 -12.28 8.52
CA TYR A 120 -10.43 -11.56 8.91
C TYR A 120 -9.58 -12.36 9.90
N SER A 121 -8.29 -12.03 9.95
CA SER A 121 -7.31 -12.61 10.88
C SER A 121 -6.73 -11.54 11.78
N ALA A 122 -6.10 -11.95 12.89
CA ALA A 122 -5.39 -11.03 13.78
C ALA A 122 -4.31 -10.22 13.03
N LYS A 123 -3.65 -10.82 12.04
CA LYS A 123 -2.64 -10.15 11.20
C LYS A 123 -3.25 -9.03 10.35
N ASP A 124 -4.41 -9.25 9.74
CA ASP A 124 -5.09 -8.22 8.94
C ASP A 124 -5.41 -7.00 9.82
N LEU A 125 -5.98 -7.24 11.00
CA LEU A 125 -6.34 -6.18 11.95
C LEU A 125 -5.11 -5.49 12.55
N GLY A 126 -4.02 -6.24 12.79
CA GLY A 126 -2.75 -5.71 13.27
C GLY A 126 -2.11 -4.72 12.30
N SER A 127 -2.09 -5.04 11.01
CA SER A 127 -1.59 -4.13 9.97
C SER A 127 -2.38 -2.82 9.94
N ILE A 128 -3.71 -2.92 9.92
CA ILE A 128 -4.58 -1.74 9.92
C ILE A 128 -4.41 -0.91 11.20
N LYS A 129 -4.25 -1.57 12.37
CA LYS A 129 -3.99 -0.89 13.64
C LYS A 129 -2.73 -0.02 13.57
N THR A 130 -1.62 -0.59 13.13
CA THR A 130 -0.34 0.11 13.01
C THR A 130 -0.45 1.30 12.06
N THR A 131 -1.12 1.12 10.90
CA THR A 131 -1.36 2.22 9.97
C THR A 131 -2.19 3.34 10.61
N LEU A 132 -3.34 3.02 11.23
CA LEU A 132 -4.20 4.03 11.87
C LEU A 132 -3.47 4.78 13.00
N GLN A 133 -2.59 4.10 13.73
CA GLN A 133 -1.73 4.75 14.74
C GLN A 133 -0.75 5.75 14.10
N GLY A 134 -0.12 5.38 12.97
CA GLY A 134 0.73 6.27 12.20
C GLY A 134 -0.03 7.50 11.68
N LEU A 135 -1.23 7.31 11.12
CA LEU A 135 -2.07 8.40 10.63
C LEU A 135 -2.47 9.36 11.76
N CYS A 136 -2.86 8.83 12.94
CA CYS A 136 -3.11 9.66 14.10
C CYS A 136 -1.90 10.50 14.52
N LYS A 137 -0.70 9.90 14.54
CA LYS A 137 0.52 10.62 14.89
C LYS A 137 0.81 11.74 13.88
N SER A 138 0.70 11.47 12.58
CA SER A 138 0.88 12.48 11.53
C SER A 138 -0.11 13.65 11.68
N ILE A 139 -1.40 13.36 11.93
CA ILE A 139 -2.42 14.40 12.16
C ILE A 139 -2.12 15.22 13.43
N GLN A 140 -1.69 14.57 14.51
CA GLN A 140 -1.31 15.23 15.76
C GLN A 140 -0.08 16.14 15.57
N GLN A 141 0.95 15.64 14.89
CA GLN A 141 2.15 16.42 14.57
C GLN A 141 1.80 17.63 13.71
N ALA A 142 0.94 17.48 12.70
CA ALA A 142 0.48 18.59 11.86
C ALA A 142 -0.27 19.68 12.66
N SER A 143 -0.91 19.34 13.77
CA SER A 143 -1.55 20.32 14.66
C SER A 143 -0.58 21.10 15.56
N GLN A 144 0.64 20.58 15.72
CA GLN A 144 1.69 21.14 16.57
C GLN A 144 2.80 21.82 15.75
N ASP A 145 2.70 21.79 14.42
CA ASP A 145 3.68 22.44 13.55
C ASP A 145 3.56 23.96 13.67
N GLU A 146 4.67 24.60 14.06
CA GLU A 146 4.76 26.04 14.25
C GLU A 146 4.83 26.80 12.91
N ALA A 147 5.07 26.10 11.79
CA ALA A 147 5.15 26.69 10.46
C ALA A 147 3.74 26.88 9.85
N PRO A 148 3.20 28.12 9.76
CA PRO A 148 1.82 28.35 9.35
C PRO A 148 1.51 27.92 7.90
N GLU A 149 2.53 27.81 7.05
CA GLU A 149 2.40 27.32 5.66
C GLU A 149 2.22 25.80 5.58
N LYS A 150 2.59 25.06 6.63
CA LYS A 150 2.46 23.60 6.73
C LYS A 150 1.29 23.16 7.59
N THR A 151 0.82 24.02 8.50
CA THR A 151 -0.32 23.74 9.36
C THR A 151 -1.63 23.74 8.54
N PRO A 152 -2.30 22.59 8.37
CA PRO A 152 -3.58 22.55 7.67
C PRO A 152 -4.67 23.27 8.48
N PRO A 153 -5.75 23.74 7.86
CA PRO A 153 -6.83 24.40 8.57
C PRO A 153 -7.43 23.53 9.70
N PRO A 154 -7.83 24.09 10.85
CA PRO A 154 -8.32 23.31 11.99
C PRO A 154 -9.51 22.39 11.67
N TYR A 155 -10.41 22.82 10.79
CA TYR A 155 -11.55 22.01 10.36
C TYR A 155 -11.14 20.78 9.55
N MET A 156 -10.03 20.83 8.80
CA MET A 156 -9.50 19.67 8.08
C MET A 156 -8.89 18.66 9.05
N LEU A 157 -8.11 19.14 10.03
CA LEU A 157 -7.55 18.29 11.08
C LEU A 157 -8.65 17.60 11.89
N ALA A 158 -9.73 18.34 12.22
CA ALA A 158 -10.91 17.78 12.88
C ALA A 158 -11.60 16.71 12.02
N LEU A 159 -11.79 16.97 10.72
CA LEU A 159 -12.37 16.01 9.78
C LEU A 159 -11.54 14.72 9.72
N LEU A 160 -10.22 14.84 9.53
CA LEU A 160 -9.32 13.69 9.45
C LEU A 160 -9.31 12.88 10.76
N SER A 161 -9.23 13.57 11.90
CA SER A 161 -9.27 12.94 13.22
C SER A 161 -10.56 12.14 13.43
N ASN A 162 -11.72 12.72 13.07
CA ASN A 162 -13.01 12.04 13.18
C ASN A 162 -13.08 10.80 12.28
N ARG A 163 -12.56 10.86 11.05
CA ARG A 163 -12.53 9.70 10.13
C ARG A 163 -11.64 8.57 10.67
N VAL A 164 -10.46 8.91 11.19
CA VAL A 164 -9.56 7.92 11.78
C VAL A 164 -10.19 7.28 13.02
N GLU A 165 -10.86 8.07 13.87
CA GLU A 165 -11.52 7.56 15.08
C GLU A 165 -12.68 6.61 14.76
N ARG A 166 -13.46 6.89 13.71
CA ARG A 166 -14.48 5.95 13.20
C ARG A 166 -13.86 4.62 12.80
N CYS A 167 -12.74 4.64 12.07
CA CYS A 167 -12.02 3.44 11.67
C CYS A 167 -11.50 2.67 12.89
N LYS A 168 -10.91 3.36 13.88
CA LYS A 168 -10.46 2.75 15.14
C LYS A 168 -11.59 2.08 15.91
N THR A 169 -12.76 2.72 15.95
CA THR A 169 -13.95 2.16 16.62
C THR A 169 -14.38 0.85 15.96
N THR A 170 -14.45 0.81 14.63
CA THR A 170 -14.78 -0.43 13.89
C THR A 170 -13.71 -1.49 14.10
N LEU A 171 -12.43 -1.12 14.01
CA LEU A 171 -11.30 -2.01 14.25
C LEU A 171 -11.35 -2.64 15.65
N ALA A 172 -11.60 -1.84 16.69
CA ALA A 172 -11.69 -2.31 18.07
C ALA A 172 -12.83 -3.33 18.26
N LYS A 173 -13.98 -3.12 17.58
CA LYS A 173 -15.08 -4.09 17.58
C LYS A 173 -14.66 -5.43 16.96
N LEU A 174 -13.94 -5.40 15.83
CA LEU A 174 -13.45 -6.62 15.16
C LEU A 174 -12.38 -7.34 16.01
N GLN A 175 -11.47 -6.59 16.64
CA GLN A 175 -10.44 -7.15 17.53
C GLN A 175 -11.06 -7.83 18.74
N LYS A 176 -12.03 -7.18 19.41
CA LYS A 176 -12.75 -7.74 20.55
C LYS A 176 -13.47 -9.05 20.22
N ARG A 177 -13.85 -9.28 18.96
CA ARG A 177 -14.43 -10.56 18.53
C ARG A 177 -13.39 -11.67 18.48
N LEU A 178 -12.17 -11.40 18.00
CA LEU A 178 -11.09 -12.39 18.00
C LEU A 178 -10.57 -12.69 19.42
N GLU A 179 -10.50 -11.69 20.29
CA GLU A 179 -10.05 -11.85 21.69
C GLU A 179 -10.93 -12.80 22.51
N ARG A 180 -12.15 -13.09 22.04
CA ARG A 180 -13.05 -14.07 22.68
C ARG A 180 -12.68 -15.51 22.34
N LEU A 181 -11.94 -15.73 21.25
CA LEU A 181 -11.54 -17.07 20.81
C LEU A 181 -10.33 -17.52 21.63
N PRO A 182 -10.38 -18.70 22.29
CA PRO A 182 -9.19 -19.33 22.86
C PRO A 182 -8.12 -19.56 21.80
N ASP A 183 -6.84 -19.53 22.17
CA ASP A 183 -5.71 -19.64 21.22
C ASP A 183 -5.82 -20.82 20.24
N PRO A 184 -6.22 -22.04 20.64
CA PRO A 184 -6.40 -23.14 19.70
C PRO A 184 -7.49 -22.87 18.66
N LEU A 185 -8.64 -22.35 19.08
CA LEU A 185 -9.75 -22.02 18.16
C LEU A 185 -9.44 -20.79 17.30
N LEU A 186 -8.67 -19.84 17.81
CA LEU A 186 -8.19 -18.70 17.03
C LEU A 186 -7.27 -19.17 15.89
N ALA A 187 -6.36 -20.10 16.15
CA ALA A 187 -5.50 -20.69 15.13
C ALA A 187 -6.32 -21.41 14.04
N THR A 188 -7.30 -22.23 14.45
CA THR A 188 -8.22 -22.92 13.52
C THR A 188 -9.06 -21.94 12.71
N HIS A 189 -9.59 -20.89 13.34
CA HIS A 189 -10.31 -19.82 12.67
C HIS A 189 -9.44 -19.16 11.59
N GLN A 190 -8.20 -18.78 11.91
CA GLN A 190 -7.28 -18.16 10.96
C GLN A 190 -6.91 -19.11 9.81
N GLN A 191 -6.77 -20.41 10.08
CA GLN A 191 -6.53 -21.42 9.05
C GLN A 191 -7.72 -21.53 8.09
N LEU A 192 -8.96 -21.58 8.61
CA LEU A 192 -10.17 -21.60 7.78
C LEU A 192 -10.31 -20.34 6.93
N VAL A 193 -10.04 -19.15 7.49
CA VAL A 193 -10.02 -17.89 6.73
C VAL A 193 -9.00 -17.94 5.59
N SER A 194 -7.80 -18.47 5.84
CA SER A 194 -6.75 -18.64 4.83
C SER A 194 -7.19 -19.57 3.71
N ILE A 195 -7.76 -20.73 4.03
CA ILE A 195 -8.26 -21.69 3.04
C ILE A 195 -9.37 -21.07 2.20
N LEU A 196 -10.32 -20.36 2.82
CA LEU A 196 -11.41 -19.72 2.09
C LEU A 196 -10.90 -18.66 1.10
N ARG A 197 -9.90 -17.87 1.48
CA ARG A 197 -9.23 -16.90 0.59
C ARG A 197 -8.52 -17.61 -0.57
N ALA A 198 -7.88 -18.76 -0.31
CA ALA A 198 -7.23 -19.57 -1.35
C ALA A 198 -8.25 -20.15 -2.35
N ILE A 199 -9.40 -20.64 -1.86
CA ILE A 199 -10.49 -21.12 -2.74
C ILE A 199 -11.04 -19.96 -3.59
N ALA A 200 -11.25 -18.77 -3.00
CA ALA A 200 -11.73 -17.60 -3.73
C ALA A 200 -10.74 -17.13 -4.81
N LEU A 201 -9.43 -17.19 -4.53
CA LEU A 201 -8.39 -16.95 -5.53
C LEU A 201 -8.46 -17.99 -6.65
N ALA A 202 -8.48 -19.29 -6.32
CA ALA A 202 -8.56 -20.36 -7.32
C ALA A 202 -9.81 -20.24 -8.21
N ASN A 203 -10.93 -19.77 -7.65
CA ASN A 203 -12.19 -19.55 -8.36
C ASN A 203 -12.11 -18.43 -9.42
N THR A 204 -11.17 -17.49 -9.30
CA THR A 204 -11.03 -16.34 -10.20
C THR A 204 -9.80 -16.42 -11.10
N LYS A 205 -9.08 -17.54 -11.09
CA LYS A 205 -7.99 -17.79 -12.04
C LYS A 205 -8.56 -17.97 -13.45
N SER A 206 -7.78 -17.55 -14.46
CA SER A 206 -8.13 -17.73 -15.87
C SER A 206 -8.34 -19.20 -16.27
N LYS A 207 -7.65 -20.12 -15.59
CA LYS A 207 -7.84 -21.56 -15.70
C LYS A 207 -8.20 -22.14 -14.34
N PHE A 208 -9.45 -22.59 -14.20
CA PHE A 208 -9.94 -23.20 -12.97
C PHE A 208 -9.27 -24.56 -12.71
N SER A 209 -8.72 -24.76 -11.52
CA SER A 209 -8.11 -26.02 -11.11
C SER A 209 -9.02 -26.78 -10.13
N THR A 210 -9.69 -27.82 -10.63
CA THR A 210 -10.54 -28.69 -9.79
C THR A 210 -9.70 -29.41 -8.72
N SER A 211 -8.47 -29.82 -9.05
CA SER A 211 -7.61 -30.53 -8.10
C SER A 211 -7.13 -29.62 -6.97
N GLU A 212 -6.84 -28.34 -7.24
CA GLU A 212 -6.49 -27.34 -6.23
C GLU A 212 -7.63 -27.14 -5.22
N VAL A 213 -8.85 -26.92 -5.71
CA VAL A 213 -10.01 -26.71 -4.83
C VAL A 213 -10.36 -27.98 -4.05
N LYS A 214 -10.24 -29.17 -4.65
CA LYS A 214 -10.42 -30.44 -3.92
C LYS A 214 -9.41 -30.63 -2.79
N LYS A 215 -8.13 -30.29 -3.02
CA LYS A 215 -7.10 -30.34 -1.96
C LYS A 215 -7.44 -29.41 -0.80
N LEU A 216 -7.87 -28.18 -1.10
CA LEU A 216 -8.30 -27.22 -0.09
C LEU A 216 -9.57 -27.70 0.66
N LYS A 217 -10.52 -28.32 -0.05
CA LYS A 217 -11.70 -28.94 0.56
C LYS A 217 -11.32 -30.07 1.52
N ASN A 218 -10.38 -30.93 1.15
CA ASN A 218 -9.93 -32.01 2.01
C ASN A 218 -9.30 -31.47 3.31
N GLN A 219 -8.49 -30.40 3.22
CA GLN A 219 -7.97 -29.73 4.42
C GLN A 219 -9.08 -29.20 5.32
N ILE A 220 -10.17 -28.67 4.76
CA ILE A 220 -11.33 -28.26 5.55
C ILE A 220 -11.91 -29.48 6.28
N VAL A 221 -12.15 -30.59 5.57
CA VAL A 221 -12.69 -31.82 6.17
C VAL A 221 -11.79 -32.36 7.29
N GLU A 222 -10.47 -32.41 7.08
CA GLU A 222 -9.48 -32.83 8.08
C GLU A 222 -9.54 -31.95 9.35
N ILE A 223 -9.70 -30.62 9.20
CA ILE A 223 -9.92 -29.70 10.33
C ILE A 223 -11.19 -30.11 11.09
N GLY A 224 -12.28 -30.42 10.38
CA GLY A 224 -13.52 -30.88 11.01
C GLY A 224 -13.33 -32.18 11.81
N GLU A 225 -12.63 -33.17 11.24
CA GLU A 225 -12.34 -34.45 11.89
C GLU A 225 -11.52 -34.27 13.17
N GLN A 226 -10.55 -33.37 13.17
CA GLN A 226 -9.75 -33.00 14.35
C GLN A 226 -10.57 -32.31 15.45
N HIS A 227 -11.73 -31.75 15.11
CA HIS A 227 -12.58 -30.96 16.01
C HIS A 227 -13.96 -31.60 16.23
N ASN A 228 -13.97 -32.86 16.66
CA ASN A 228 -15.15 -33.66 17.00
C ASN A 228 -16.19 -33.73 15.85
N GLY A 229 -15.72 -33.86 14.61
CA GLY A 229 -16.57 -33.89 13.42
C GLY A 229 -17.15 -32.51 13.04
N GLY A 230 -16.40 -31.44 13.31
CA GLY A 230 -16.76 -30.06 13.00
C GLY A 230 -17.68 -29.41 14.03
N LYS A 231 -17.66 -29.88 15.28
CA LYS A 231 -18.38 -29.24 16.40
C LYS A 231 -17.53 -28.19 17.13
N PHE A 232 -16.21 -28.24 17.00
CA PHE A 232 -15.27 -27.28 17.60
C PHE A 232 -15.44 -27.12 19.12
N THR A 233 -15.70 -28.24 19.81
CA THR A 233 -15.78 -28.34 21.27
C THR A 233 -14.42 -28.67 21.88
N SER A 234 -14.29 -28.54 23.20
CA SER A 234 -13.14 -29.11 23.95
C SER A 234 -13.10 -30.64 23.82
N ASP A 235 -12.00 -31.25 24.24
CA ASP A 235 -11.83 -32.71 24.32
C ASP A 235 -12.96 -33.39 25.11
N ASP A 236 -13.45 -32.72 26.16
CA ASP A 236 -14.54 -33.16 27.03
C ASP A 236 -15.94 -33.02 26.37
N GLY A 237 -16.02 -32.48 25.15
CA GLY A 237 -17.27 -32.19 24.44
C GLY A 237 -17.96 -30.89 24.86
N THR A 238 -17.34 -30.08 25.73
CA THR A 238 -17.89 -28.80 26.18
C THR A 238 -17.72 -27.71 25.11
N PRO A 239 -18.75 -26.90 24.81
CA PRO A 239 -18.61 -25.74 23.93
C PRO A 239 -17.71 -24.69 24.57
N GLN A 240 -16.73 -24.20 23.81
CA GLN A 240 -15.86 -23.09 24.23
C GLN A 240 -16.44 -21.76 23.69
N PRO A 241 -16.04 -20.62 24.28
CA PRO A 241 -16.30 -19.32 23.65
C PRO A 241 -15.79 -19.32 22.21
N GLY A 242 -16.64 -18.95 21.24
CA GLY A 242 -16.26 -18.96 19.84
C GLY A 242 -16.51 -20.24 19.06
N SER A 243 -16.90 -21.34 19.72
CA SER A 243 -17.11 -22.63 19.04
C SER A 243 -18.15 -22.54 17.93
N GLU A 244 -19.24 -21.81 18.15
CA GLU A 244 -20.30 -21.64 17.15
C GLU A 244 -19.80 -20.80 15.97
N GLU A 245 -19.09 -19.71 16.23
CA GLU A 245 -18.54 -18.84 15.20
C GLU A 245 -17.56 -19.58 14.28
N VAL A 246 -16.67 -20.42 14.85
CA VAL A 246 -15.75 -21.24 14.07
C VAL A 246 -16.49 -22.34 13.31
N ARG A 247 -17.53 -22.94 13.92
CA ARG A 247 -18.39 -23.93 13.26
C ARG A 247 -19.12 -23.36 12.05
N GLU A 248 -19.69 -22.17 12.17
CA GLU A 248 -20.33 -21.46 11.07
C GLU A 248 -19.33 -21.16 9.95
N LEU A 249 -18.12 -20.68 10.29
CA LEU A 249 -17.05 -20.45 9.32
C LEU A 249 -16.65 -21.74 8.60
N TYR A 250 -16.49 -22.85 9.31
CA TYR A 250 -16.20 -24.17 8.75
C TYR A 250 -17.28 -24.61 7.75
N GLN A 251 -18.56 -24.52 8.13
CA GLN A 251 -19.67 -24.86 7.24
C GLN A 251 -19.71 -23.95 6.01
N ARG A 252 -19.43 -22.65 6.19
CA ARG A 252 -19.30 -21.70 5.08
C ARG A 252 -18.18 -22.09 4.12
N CYS A 253 -17.05 -22.57 4.64
CA CYS A 253 -15.92 -23.05 3.83
C CYS A 253 -16.29 -24.28 3.02
N LEU A 254 -16.95 -25.29 3.63
CA LEU A 254 -17.44 -26.47 2.93
C LEU A 254 -18.42 -26.10 1.82
N LYS A 255 -19.48 -25.34 2.15
CA LYS A 255 -20.50 -24.91 1.18
C LYS A 255 -19.88 -24.10 0.05
N TRP A 256 -18.91 -23.23 0.35
CA TRP A 256 -18.21 -22.45 -0.66
C TRP A 256 -17.38 -23.34 -1.59
N SER A 257 -16.65 -24.32 -1.04
CA SER A 257 -15.86 -25.26 -1.83
C SER A 257 -16.73 -26.06 -2.80
N ASP A 258 -17.92 -26.50 -2.37
CA ASP A 258 -18.87 -27.21 -3.20
C ASP A 258 -19.41 -26.36 -4.34
N LEU A 259 -19.87 -25.14 -4.03
CA LEU A 259 -20.35 -24.20 -5.04
C LEU A 259 -19.26 -23.87 -6.08
N VAL A 260 -18.01 -23.69 -5.65
CA VAL A 260 -16.89 -23.41 -6.55
C VAL A 260 -16.56 -24.63 -7.43
N LEU A 261 -16.64 -25.85 -6.89
CA LEU A 261 -16.43 -27.09 -7.67
C LEU A 261 -17.56 -27.37 -8.66
N GLU A 262 -18.78 -26.95 -8.35
CA GLU A 262 -19.94 -27.02 -9.24
C GLU A 262 -19.84 -25.98 -10.36
N ARG A 263 -19.62 -24.70 -10.01
CA ARG A 263 -19.59 -23.57 -10.95
C ARG A 263 -18.33 -23.50 -11.79
N LYS A 264 -17.18 -23.91 -11.26
CA LYS A 264 -15.87 -23.94 -11.94
C LYS A 264 -15.49 -22.63 -12.65
N GLY A 265 -15.78 -21.49 -12.01
CA GLY A 265 -15.49 -20.17 -12.58
C GLY A 265 -16.48 -19.67 -13.63
N VAL A 266 -17.55 -20.42 -13.95
CA VAL A 266 -18.55 -20.01 -14.93
C VAL A 266 -19.47 -18.95 -14.32
N VAL A 267 -19.36 -17.73 -14.86
CA VAL A 267 -20.20 -16.57 -14.52
C VAL A 267 -21.38 -16.52 -15.48
N ALA A 268 -22.58 -16.28 -14.97
CA ALA A 268 -23.77 -16.13 -15.81
C ALA A 268 -23.70 -14.84 -16.64
N ASP A 269 -24.22 -14.87 -17.87
CA ASP A 269 -24.04 -13.81 -18.88
C ASP A 269 -24.47 -12.42 -18.39
N GLN A 270 -25.56 -12.33 -17.62
CA GLN A 270 -26.05 -11.06 -17.08
C GLN A 270 -25.07 -10.38 -16.11
N TRP A 271 -24.19 -11.17 -15.48
CA TRP A 271 -23.18 -10.69 -14.52
C TRP A 271 -21.80 -10.53 -15.14
N ARG A 272 -21.63 -11.02 -16.38
CA ARG A 272 -20.35 -11.03 -17.09
C ARG A 272 -19.73 -9.63 -17.24
N PRO A 273 -20.47 -8.57 -17.62
CA PRO A 273 -19.87 -7.25 -17.79
C PRO A 273 -19.24 -6.70 -16.50
N MET A 274 -19.96 -6.82 -15.37
CA MET A 274 -19.45 -6.38 -14.07
C MET A 274 -18.27 -7.24 -13.59
N TYR A 275 -18.36 -8.56 -13.78
CA TYR A 275 -17.28 -9.48 -13.43
C TYR A 275 -15.99 -9.18 -14.20
N ASP A 276 -16.07 -8.96 -15.52
CA ASP A 276 -14.90 -8.70 -16.36
C ASP A 276 -14.20 -7.39 -15.96
N VAL A 277 -14.96 -6.34 -15.58
CA VAL A 277 -14.40 -5.10 -15.02
C VAL A 277 -13.65 -5.38 -13.71
N LEU A 278 -14.26 -6.10 -12.77
CA LEU A 278 -13.64 -6.41 -11.47
C LEU A 278 -12.39 -7.29 -11.61
N VAL A 279 -12.42 -8.28 -12.50
CA VAL A 279 -11.25 -9.11 -12.79
C VAL A 279 -10.15 -8.30 -13.47
N GLY A 280 -10.50 -7.42 -14.41
CA GLY A 280 -9.58 -6.50 -15.07
C GLY A 280 -8.83 -5.62 -14.05
N ILE A 281 -9.58 -4.91 -13.20
CA ILE A 281 -9.02 -4.07 -12.11
C ILE A 281 -8.08 -4.90 -11.23
N ARG A 282 -8.51 -6.07 -10.77
CA ARG A 282 -7.68 -6.93 -9.91
C ARG A 282 -6.40 -7.34 -10.62
N ASN A 283 -6.47 -7.77 -11.87
CA ASN A 283 -5.31 -8.25 -12.62
C ASN A 283 -4.32 -7.12 -12.92
N ASP A 284 -4.81 -5.92 -13.23
CA ASP A 284 -3.97 -4.75 -13.47
C ASP A 284 -3.22 -4.37 -12.18
N LEU A 285 -3.93 -4.28 -11.05
CA LEU A 285 -3.32 -4.03 -9.74
C LEU A 285 -2.34 -5.15 -9.33
N GLU A 286 -2.67 -6.42 -9.58
CA GLU A 286 -1.78 -7.54 -9.30
C GLU A 286 -0.50 -7.45 -10.13
N LYS A 287 -0.61 -7.15 -11.42
CA LYS A 287 0.54 -6.92 -12.30
C LYS A 287 1.42 -5.79 -11.79
N LEU A 288 0.82 -4.63 -11.45
CA LEU A 288 1.53 -3.48 -10.87
C LEU A 288 2.22 -3.83 -9.53
N SER A 289 1.69 -4.79 -8.77
CA SER A 289 2.30 -5.20 -7.50
C SER A 289 3.54 -6.08 -7.69
N LEU A 290 3.59 -6.82 -8.80
CA LEU A 290 4.69 -7.72 -9.15
C LEU A 290 5.80 -7.00 -9.91
N THR A 291 5.41 -6.13 -10.85
CA THR A 291 6.34 -5.27 -11.57
C THR A 291 6.32 -3.93 -10.86
N GLN A 292 7.32 -3.61 -10.03
CA GLN A 292 7.54 -2.26 -9.49
C GLN A 292 7.34 -1.26 -10.64
N ALA A 293 6.14 -0.68 -10.73
CA ALA A 293 5.70 -0.06 -11.96
C ALA A 293 6.25 1.35 -11.98
N TRP A 294 7.39 1.52 -12.65
CA TRP A 294 8.14 2.77 -12.78
C TRP A 294 7.31 3.96 -13.30
N SER A 295 6.13 3.73 -13.86
CA SER A 295 5.25 4.74 -14.45
C SER A 295 3.96 5.01 -13.66
N LEU A 296 3.69 4.27 -12.57
CA LEU A 296 2.46 4.48 -11.81
C LEU A 296 2.62 5.69 -10.88
N ARG A 297 1.80 6.73 -11.07
CA ARG A 297 1.65 7.79 -10.07
C ARG A 297 0.61 7.34 -9.05
N GLU A 298 0.77 7.69 -7.78
CA GLU A 298 -0.22 7.40 -6.75
C GLU A 298 -1.60 7.98 -7.10
N ALA A 299 -1.64 9.14 -7.74
CA ALA A 299 -2.86 9.72 -8.28
C ALA A 299 -3.63 8.77 -9.22
N ASP A 300 -2.97 7.85 -9.92
CA ASP A 300 -3.60 6.87 -10.81
C ASP A 300 -4.46 5.83 -10.07
N LEU A 301 -4.20 5.63 -8.78
CA LEU A 301 -5.03 4.78 -7.93
C LEU A 301 -6.49 5.27 -7.87
N TYR A 302 -6.73 6.56 -8.11
CA TYR A 302 -8.06 7.16 -8.11
C TYR A 302 -9.02 6.49 -9.10
N ASP A 303 -8.55 6.13 -10.30
CA ASP A 303 -9.43 5.55 -11.33
C ASP A 303 -9.88 4.14 -10.93
N PHE A 304 -8.99 3.37 -10.30
CA PHE A 304 -9.34 2.06 -9.75
C PHE A 304 -10.31 2.21 -8.57
N GLN A 305 -10.03 3.12 -7.63
CA GLN A 305 -10.91 3.41 -6.50
C GLN A 305 -12.31 3.80 -6.97
N ARG A 306 -12.43 4.73 -7.91
CA ARG A 306 -13.72 5.21 -8.41
C ARG A 306 -14.54 4.13 -9.11
N GLN A 307 -13.88 3.26 -9.89
CA GLN A 307 -14.57 2.13 -10.52
C GLN A 307 -15.06 1.11 -9.49
N LEU A 308 -14.24 0.82 -8.47
CA LEU A 308 -14.62 -0.05 -7.36
C LEU A 308 -15.77 0.54 -6.55
N ASP A 309 -15.68 1.81 -6.14
CA ASP A 309 -16.71 2.51 -5.38
C ASP A 309 -18.03 2.49 -6.16
N LYS A 310 -18.02 2.79 -7.46
CA LYS A 310 -19.21 2.73 -8.31
C LYS A 310 -19.87 1.36 -8.29
N ILE A 311 -19.10 0.28 -8.38
CA ILE A 311 -19.66 -1.09 -8.35
C ILE A 311 -20.15 -1.43 -6.95
N ASP A 312 -19.38 -1.08 -5.91
CA ASP A 312 -19.64 -1.44 -4.52
C ASP A 312 -20.87 -0.72 -3.95
N GLU A 313 -21.07 0.55 -4.32
CA GLU A 313 -22.18 1.40 -3.88
C GLU A 313 -23.48 1.14 -4.63
N ASN A 314 -23.43 0.46 -5.78
CA ASN A 314 -24.60 -0.01 -6.50
C ASN A 314 -25.26 -1.25 -5.85
N ARG A 315 -24.79 -1.67 -4.67
CA ARG A 315 -25.39 -2.79 -3.93
C ARG A 315 -26.64 -2.37 -3.19
N GLU A 316 -27.66 -3.20 -3.26
CA GLU A 316 -28.87 -3.13 -2.44
C GLU A 316 -28.85 -4.25 -1.40
N ASN A 317 -28.91 -3.90 -0.11
CA ASN A 317 -28.87 -4.86 1.00
C ASN A 317 -27.69 -5.85 0.91
N GLY A 318 -26.52 -5.37 0.48
CA GLY A 318 -25.31 -6.18 0.34
C GLY A 318 -25.23 -7.04 -0.92
N ASN A 319 -26.17 -6.93 -1.86
CA ASN A 319 -26.18 -7.69 -3.11
C ASN A 319 -26.40 -6.79 -4.35
N TRP A 320 -26.16 -7.31 -5.54
CA TRP A 320 -26.46 -6.62 -6.79
C TRP A 320 -27.75 -7.17 -7.40
N LEU A 321 -28.52 -6.29 -8.06
CA LEU A 321 -29.70 -6.67 -8.83
C LEU A 321 -29.41 -6.63 -10.33
N ASP A 322 -29.90 -7.62 -11.06
CA ASP A 322 -29.84 -7.62 -12.53
C ASP A 322 -30.90 -6.65 -13.12
N GLU A 323 -30.93 -6.51 -14.45
CA GLU A 323 -31.89 -5.65 -15.16
C GLU A 323 -33.38 -6.00 -14.87
N ARG A 324 -33.65 -7.19 -14.33
CA ARG A 324 -34.99 -7.65 -13.95
C ARG A 324 -35.25 -7.52 -12.44
N GLY A 325 -34.35 -6.87 -11.70
CA GLY A 325 -34.45 -6.72 -10.25
C GLY A 325 -34.13 -8.00 -9.47
N ARG A 326 -33.48 -9.00 -10.07
CA ARG A 326 -33.18 -10.27 -9.40
C ARG A 326 -31.80 -10.20 -8.74
N PRO A 327 -31.66 -10.65 -7.47
CA PRO A 327 -30.38 -10.63 -6.78
C PRO A 327 -29.38 -11.61 -7.40
N ALA A 328 -28.10 -11.25 -7.37
CA ALA A 328 -27.03 -12.18 -7.71
C ALA A 328 -27.09 -13.40 -6.77
N ASP A 329 -26.84 -14.59 -7.32
CA ASP A 329 -26.77 -15.80 -6.52
C ASP A 329 -25.54 -15.78 -5.59
N LEU A 330 -25.53 -16.67 -4.60
CA LEU A 330 -24.47 -16.68 -3.59
C LEU A 330 -23.07 -16.81 -4.19
N TRP A 331 -22.93 -17.54 -5.30
CA TRP A 331 -21.65 -17.68 -6.00
C TRP A 331 -21.20 -16.38 -6.63
N THR A 332 -22.07 -15.74 -7.41
CA THR A 332 -21.75 -14.48 -8.08
C THR A 332 -21.45 -13.40 -7.06
N GLN A 333 -22.33 -13.22 -6.06
CA GLN A 333 -22.18 -12.21 -5.02
C GLN A 333 -20.82 -12.33 -4.30
N ARG A 334 -20.47 -13.54 -3.81
CA ARG A 334 -19.21 -13.76 -3.09
C ARG A 334 -17.99 -13.58 -3.98
N THR A 335 -18.07 -13.99 -5.24
CA THR A 335 -16.98 -13.84 -6.20
C THR A 335 -16.69 -12.37 -6.49
N MET A 336 -17.73 -11.58 -6.75
CA MET A 336 -17.59 -10.12 -6.97
C MET A 336 -17.06 -9.41 -5.74
N LEU A 337 -17.60 -9.70 -4.55
CA LEU A 337 -17.10 -9.13 -3.30
C LEU A 337 -15.63 -9.51 -3.00
N TYR A 338 -15.22 -10.73 -3.35
CA TYR A 338 -13.81 -11.13 -3.24
C TYR A 338 -12.92 -10.25 -4.14
N LEU A 339 -13.30 -10.05 -5.41
CA LEU A 339 -12.53 -9.24 -6.35
C LEU A 339 -12.42 -7.78 -5.90
N ILE A 340 -13.52 -7.21 -5.39
CA ILE A 340 -13.55 -5.85 -4.83
C ILE A 340 -12.58 -5.74 -3.65
N ARG A 341 -12.72 -6.62 -2.66
CA ARG A 341 -11.84 -6.64 -1.46
C ARG A 341 -10.38 -6.80 -1.82
N ARG A 342 -10.09 -7.71 -2.77
CA ARG A 342 -8.72 -7.95 -3.21
C ARG A 342 -8.13 -6.71 -3.90
N SER A 343 -8.94 -6.00 -4.68
CA SER A 343 -8.52 -4.77 -5.36
C SER A 343 -8.25 -3.63 -4.37
N TYR A 344 -9.13 -3.40 -3.39
CA TYR A 344 -8.84 -2.44 -2.31
C TYR A 344 -7.61 -2.81 -1.49
N ALA A 345 -7.37 -4.11 -1.26
CA ALA A 345 -6.16 -4.55 -0.56
C ALA A 345 -4.88 -4.21 -1.33
N TYR A 346 -4.90 -4.31 -2.67
CA TYR A 346 -3.78 -3.83 -3.50
C TYR A 346 -3.62 -2.32 -3.43
N ILE A 347 -4.70 -1.56 -3.59
CA ILE A 347 -4.68 -0.09 -3.48
C ILE A 347 -4.10 0.35 -2.13
N TYR A 348 -4.57 -0.27 -1.04
CA TYR A 348 -4.02 -0.07 0.31
C TYR A 348 -2.52 -0.36 0.36
N SER A 349 -2.07 -1.49 -0.20
CA SER A 349 -0.65 -1.84 -0.21
C SER A 349 0.21 -0.85 -1.03
N PHE A 350 -0.31 -0.31 -2.13
CA PHE A 350 0.40 0.69 -2.94
C PHE A 350 0.56 2.01 -2.19
N MET A 351 -0.50 2.50 -1.54
CA MET A 351 -0.40 3.72 -0.72
C MET A 351 0.57 3.54 0.45
N LEU A 352 0.65 2.35 1.06
CA LEU A 352 1.63 2.06 2.11
C LEU A 352 3.06 1.97 1.59
N ALA A 353 3.25 1.56 0.34
CA ALA A 353 4.55 1.46 -0.30
C ALA A 353 5.00 2.79 -0.95
N SER A 354 4.17 3.83 -0.92
CA SER A 354 4.53 5.15 -1.45
C SER A 354 5.59 5.79 -0.55
N GLU A 355 6.74 6.05 -1.15
CA GLU A 355 7.87 6.71 -0.51
C GLU A 355 7.65 8.24 -0.54
N PRO A 356 8.11 9.00 0.47
CA PRO A 356 7.99 10.46 0.52
C PRO A 356 9.01 11.13 -0.42
N VAL A 357 8.98 10.76 -1.70
CA VAL A 357 9.91 11.19 -2.73
C VAL A 357 9.10 11.61 -3.95
N SER A 358 9.24 12.86 -4.36
CA SER A 358 8.56 13.35 -5.56
C SER A 358 9.01 12.63 -6.82
N GLU A 359 8.14 12.58 -7.82
CA GLU A 359 8.40 11.96 -9.14
C GLU A 359 9.73 12.42 -9.78
N ALA A 360 10.10 13.69 -9.59
CA ALA A 360 11.37 14.25 -10.09
C ALA A 360 12.63 13.57 -9.51
N LEU A 361 12.57 13.08 -8.27
CA LEU A 361 13.70 12.44 -7.60
C LEU A 361 13.68 10.91 -7.67
N LEU A 362 12.58 10.30 -8.12
CA LEU A 362 12.48 8.84 -8.27
C LEU A 362 13.63 8.22 -9.09
N PRO A 363 14.11 8.82 -10.20
CA PRO A 363 15.24 8.25 -10.93
C PRO A 363 16.52 8.12 -10.10
N ILE A 364 16.78 9.08 -9.20
CA ILE A 364 17.96 9.07 -8.31
C ILE A 364 17.72 8.07 -7.17
N TYR A 365 16.55 8.17 -6.54
CA TYR A 365 16.15 7.31 -5.43
C TYR A 365 16.20 5.81 -5.81
N ASN A 366 15.67 5.44 -6.97
CA ASN A 366 15.67 4.05 -7.43
C ASN A 366 17.08 3.52 -7.76
N GLN A 367 17.96 4.38 -8.28
CA GLN A 367 19.37 4.02 -8.48
C GLN A 367 20.06 3.74 -7.14
N LEU A 368 19.81 4.57 -6.13
CA LEU A 368 20.34 4.35 -4.79
C LEU A 368 19.76 3.10 -4.12
N GLN A 369 18.46 2.83 -4.25
CA GLN A 369 17.87 1.60 -3.73
C GLN A 369 18.50 0.35 -4.35
N THR A 370 18.73 0.38 -5.67
CA THR A 370 19.41 -0.72 -6.39
C THR A 370 20.82 -0.89 -5.85
N LEU A 371 21.56 0.21 -5.70
CA LEU A 371 22.93 0.21 -5.21
C LEU A 371 23.03 -0.32 -3.77
N LYS A 372 22.13 0.12 -2.88
CA LYS A 372 22.00 -0.40 -1.51
C LYS A 372 21.81 -1.91 -1.49
N ARG A 373 20.90 -2.44 -2.33
CA ARG A 373 20.66 -3.89 -2.43
C ARG A 373 21.92 -4.63 -2.85
N CYS A 374 22.61 -4.16 -3.88
CA CYS A 374 23.86 -4.76 -4.33
C CYS A 374 24.93 -4.73 -3.23
N LEU A 375 25.14 -3.61 -2.55
CA LEU A 375 26.11 -3.49 -1.45
C LEU A 375 25.77 -4.43 -0.27
N ILE A 376 24.50 -4.54 0.10
CA ILE A 376 24.05 -5.48 1.14
C ILE A 376 24.32 -6.93 0.71
N GLU A 377 24.08 -7.27 -0.55
CA GLU A 377 24.34 -8.62 -1.08
C GLU A 377 25.83 -8.96 -1.09
N VAL A 378 26.69 -8.01 -1.49
CA VAL A 378 28.14 -8.14 -1.38
C VAL A 378 28.55 -8.40 0.07
N LYS A 379 28.03 -7.61 1.02
CA LYS A 379 28.30 -7.79 2.47
C LYS A 379 27.86 -9.17 2.97
N LYS A 380 26.68 -9.65 2.56
CA LYS A 380 26.16 -10.97 2.93
C LYS A 380 26.98 -12.13 2.35
N ASN A 381 27.57 -11.93 1.18
CA ASN A 381 28.38 -12.94 0.49
C ASN A 381 29.86 -12.92 0.91
N GLY A 382 30.18 -12.31 2.06
CA GLY A 382 31.53 -12.31 2.63
C GLY A 382 32.40 -11.10 2.25
N GLY A 383 31.81 -10.09 1.61
CA GLY A 383 32.52 -8.87 1.21
C GLY A 383 33.26 -9.01 -0.12
N VAL A 384 34.32 -8.22 -0.30
CA VAL A 384 35.17 -8.24 -1.51
C VAL A 384 36.59 -8.70 -1.16
N ALA A 385 37.29 -9.29 -2.12
CA ALA A 385 38.67 -9.74 -1.90
C ALA A 385 39.68 -8.59 -1.98
N SER A 386 39.32 -7.49 -2.65
CA SER A 386 40.15 -6.30 -2.80
C SER A 386 39.33 -5.03 -2.86
N VAL A 387 39.90 -3.92 -2.37
CA VAL A 387 39.27 -2.58 -2.42
C VAL A 387 38.92 -2.15 -3.86
N ARG A 388 39.66 -2.65 -4.87
CA ARG A 388 39.42 -2.34 -6.29
C ARG A 388 38.05 -2.82 -6.77
N GLU A 389 37.53 -3.90 -6.22
CA GLU A 389 36.20 -4.41 -6.58
C GLU A 389 35.07 -3.46 -6.14
N LEU A 390 35.33 -2.55 -5.20
CA LEU A 390 34.38 -1.52 -4.76
C LEU A 390 34.37 -0.28 -5.66
N TYR A 391 35.33 -0.13 -6.59
CA TYR A 391 35.42 1.07 -7.43
C TYR A 391 34.15 1.37 -8.25
N PRO A 392 33.47 0.39 -8.88
CA PRO A 392 32.22 0.65 -9.59
C PRO A 392 31.15 1.26 -8.68
N TYR A 393 31.04 0.79 -7.43
CA TYR A 393 30.10 1.31 -6.44
C TYR A 393 30.47 2.73 -6.02
N SER A 394 31.75 2.97 -5.68
CA SER A 394 32.25 4.30 -5.31
C SER A 394 32.07 5.33 -6.43
N MET A 395 32.38 4.96 -7.67
CA MET A 395 32.17 5.83 -8.84
C MET A 395 30.70 6.16 -9.02
N LYS A 396 29.81 5.18 -8.86
CA LYS A 396 28.37 5.41 -9.00
C LYS A 396 27.84 6.33 -7.90
N LEU A 397 28.25 6.14 -6.64
CA LEU A 397 27.89 7.00 -5.52
C LEU A 397 28.33 8.44 -5.73
N ASN A 398 29.60 8.65 -6.08
CA ASN A 398 30.13 9.98 -6.36
C ASN A 398 29.42 10.63 -7.55
N SER A 399 29.09 9.85 -8.60
CA SER A 399 28.31 10.37 -9.73
C SER A 399 26.91 10.83 -9.32
N LEU A 400 26.26 10.15 -8.38
CA LEU A 400 24.94 10.55 -7.88
C LEU A 400 25.06 11.76 -6.95
N ASP A 401 26.05 11.80 -6.06
CA ASP A 401 26.28 12.93 -5.16
C ASP A 401 26.61 14.23 -5.93
N ASN A 402 27.40 14.13 -7.01
CA ASN A 402 27.73 15.23 -7.90
C ASN A 402 26.53 15.82 -8.67
N MET A 403 25.35 15.18 -8.63
CA MET A 403 24.11 15.77 -9.16
C MET A 403 23.56 16.88 -8.26
N LYS A 404 24.07 17.02 -7.04
CA LYS A 404 23.66 18.09 -6.12
C LYS A 404 24.27 19.44 -6.52
N VAL A 405 23.48 20.49 -6.35
CA VAL A 405 23.90 21.89 -6.43
C VAL A 405 23.65 22.50 -5.07
N ASP A 406 24.68 23.11 -4.46
CA ASP A 406 24.65 23.65 -3.10
C ASP A 406 24.09 22.67 -2.05
N GLY A 407 24.51 21.41 -2.17
CA GLY A 407 24.11 20.33 -1.27
C GLY A 407 22.69 19.77 -1.47
N LYS A 408 21.97 20.20 -2.52
CA LYS A 408 20.58 19.78 -2.81
C LYS A 408 20.45 19.22 -4.21
N PHE A 409 19.57 18.25 -4.41
CA PHE A 409 19.21 17.78 -5.75
C PHE A 409 18.27 18.79 -6.41
N VAL A 410 18.76 19.47 -7.45
CA VAL A 410 18.00 20.45 -8.24
C VAL A 410 17.60 19.80 -9.57
N VAL A 411 16.30 19.82 -9.88
CA VAL A 411 15.74 19.26 -11.12
C VAL A 411 14.96 20.35 -11.82
N ASN A 412 15.35 20.69 -13.06
CA ASN A 412 14.72 21.75 -13.87
C ASN A 412 14.64 23.13 -13.17
N GLY A 413 15.61 23.45 -12.30
CA GLY A 413 15.64 24.70 -11.53
C GLY A 413 14.82 24.70 -10.26
N ASP A 414 14.06 23.62 -9.99
CA ASP A 414 13.29 23.43 -8.76
C ASP A 414 14.05 22.52 -7.78
N ILE A 415 13.77 22.68 -6.48
CA ILE A 415 14.20 21.76 -5.41
C ILE A 415 13.00 20.87 -5.09
N PRO A 416 12.94 19.61 -5.59
CA PRO A 416 11.77 18.77 -5.38
C PRO A 416 11.73 18.19 -3.97
N GLU A 417 10.54 17.79 -3.52
CA GLU A 417 10.32 17.08 -2.25
C GLU A 417 10.99 15.70 -2.25
N GLY A 418 11.41 15.24 -1.07
CA GLY A 418 12.13 13.98 -0.87
C GLY A 418 13.65 14.11 -0.75
N GLN A 419 14.18 15.34 -0.63
CA GLN A 419 15.62 15.59 -0.45
C GLN A 419 16.20 14.80 0.73
N GLY A 420 15.50 14.79 1.87
CA GLY A 420 15.91 14.06 3.07
C GLY A 420 16.07 12.57 2.79
N SER A 421 15.04 11.94 2.22
CA SER A 421 15.04 10.51 1.91
C SER A 421 16.12 10.10 0.91
N VAL A 422 16.35 10.89 -0.15
CA VAL A 422 17.43 10.61 -1.11
C VAL A 422 18.81 10.83 -0.49
N THR A 423 18.97 11.87 0.34
CA THR A 423 20.24 12.19 1.00
C THR A 423 20.60 11.15 2.06
N GLU A 424 19.63 10.72 2.87
CA GLU A 424 19.78 9.66 3.86
C GLU A 424 20.16 8.34 3.17
N LEU A 425 19.42 7.95 2.13
CA LEU A 425 19.71 6.73 1.38
C LEU A 425 21.09 6.76 0.70
N LEU A 426 21.51 7.93 0.19
CA LEU A 426 22.84 8.12 -0.36
C LEU A 426 23.92 7.96 0.73
N ALA A 427 23.73 8.57 1.90
CA ALA A 427 24.63 8.43 3.04
C ALA A 427 24.75 6.97 3.49
N GLU A 428 23.63 6.26 3.64
CA GLU A 428 23.63 4.83 3.97
C GLU A 428 24.42 3.99 2.95
N CYS A 429 24.33 4.31 1.66
CA CYS A 429 25.11 3.59 0.65
C CYS A 429 26.61 3.91 0.74
N PHE A 430 26.99 5.15 1.08
CA PHE A 430 28.38 5.49 1.37
C PHE A 430 28.89 4.73 2.59
N ASP A 431 28.11 4.65 3.67
CA ASP A 431 28.47 3.92 4.90
C ASP A 431 28.65 2.43 4.62
N LEU A 432 27.72 1.80 3.89
CA LEU A 432 27.83 0.39 3.50
C LEU A 432 29.07 0.11 2.64
N ASN A 433 29.39 1.01 1.71
CA ASN A 433 30.56 0.88 0.86
C ASN A 433 31.87 1.09 1.67
N TYR A 434 31.86 2.01 2.64
CA TYR A 434 32.98 2.24 3.55
C TYR A 434 33.22 1.03 4.45
N ASP A 435 32.18 0.46 5.06
CA ASP A 435 32.26 -0.78 5.85
C ASP A 435 32.92 -1.92 5.07
N LEU A 436 32.48 -2.13 3.83
CA LEU A 436 33.03 -3.15 2.93
C LEU A 436 34.50 -2.90 2.60
N ARG A 437 34.87 -1.63 2.43
CA ARG A 437 36.25 -1.24 2.17
C ARG A 437 37.15 -1.54 3.35
N VAL A 438 36.74 -1.17 4.57
CA VAL A 438 37.49 -1.45 5.80
C VAL A 438 37.69 -2.96 5.95
N ALA A 439 36.64 -3.75 5.78
CA ALA A 439 36.73 -5.22 5.85
C ALA A 439 37.70 -5.81 4.81
N ALA A 440 37.75 -5.24 3.60
CA ALA A 440 38.67 -5.68 2.56
C ALA A 440 40.13 -5.30 2.86
N GLU A 441 40.35 -4.12 3.44
CA GLU A 441 41.68 -3.67 3.91
C GLU A 441 42.18 -4.60 5.03
N GLU A 442 41.35 -4.90 6.04
CA GLU A 442 41.67 -5.85 7.12
C GLU A 442 41.98 -7.28 6.60
N PHE A 443 41.21 -7.75 5.61
CA PHE A 443 41.46 -9.05 4.98
C PHE A 443 42.80 -9.08 4.21
N SER A 444 43.19 -7.96 3.62
CA SER A 444 44.47 -7.84 2.92
C SER A 444 45.66 -7.77 3.88
N GLU A 445 45.50 -7.13 5.04
CA GLU A 445 46.54 -7.05 6.08
C GLU A 445 46.75 -8.40 6.79
N THR A 446 45.68 -9.14 7.07
CA THR A 446 45.76 -10.47 7.69
C THR A 446 46.36 -11.54 6.77
N ASN A 447 46.22 -11.40 5.45
CA ASN A 447 46.78 -12.33 4.46
C ASN A 447 48.10 -11.86 3.83
N SER A 448 48.65 -10.71 4.26
CA SER A 448 49.99 -10.29 3.84
C SER A 448 51.05 -11.13 4.57
N PRO A 449 51.98 -11.80 3.86
CA PRO A 449 53.01 -12.59 4.50
C PRO A 449 53.90 -11.68 5.36
N LYS A 450 54.06 -12.00 6.65
CA LYS A 450 55.06 -11.37 7.51
C LYS A 450 56.43 -11.57 6.85
N THR A 451 56.98 -10.53 6.26
CA THR A 451 58.38 -10.47 5.85
C THR A 451 59.21 -10.57 7.12
N ASN A 452 59.71 -11.77 7.41
CA ASN A 452 60.82 -11.93 8.34
C ASN A 452 61.99 -11.11 7.80
N GLY A 453 62.32 -10.03 8.49
CA GLY A 453 63.57 -9.32 8.28
C GLY A 453 64.71 -10.29 8.56
N ASN A 454 65.42 -10.69 7.51
CA ASN A 454 66.75 -11.25 7.63
C ASN A 454 67.70 -10.31 6.88
N SER A 455 68.60 -9.75 7.68
CA SER A 455 69.79 -8.99 7.30
C SER A 455 70.59 -9.71 6.23
N GLU A 456 70.92 -9.00 5.14
CA GLU A 456 72.09 -9.33 4.33
C GLU A 456 72.99 -8.10 4.20
N GLU A 457 74.21 -8.30 4.69
CA GLU A 457 75.38 -7.45 4.65
C GLU A 457 75.70 -6.92 3.24
N GLU A 458 76.23 -5.72 3.22
CA GLU A 458 76.85 -5.07 2.08
C GLU A 458 77.96 -5.92 1.44
N ALA A 459 77.87 -6.15 0.14
CA ALA A 459 79.03 -6.47 -0.69
C ALA A 459 79.06 -5.52 -1.90
N LYS A 460 80.06 -4.62 -1.92
CA LYS A 460 80.37 -3.68 -3.01
C LYS A 460 80.95 -4.40 -4.25
N PRO A 461 80.86 -3.79 -5.45
CA PRO A 461 81.18 -4.45 -6.72
C PRO A 461 82.66 -4.34 -7.15
N GLU A 462 83.15 -5.44 -7.76
CA GLU A 462 84.08 -5.67 -8.92
C GLU A 462 85.11 -4.60 -9.36
N PRO A 463 86.29 -4.95 -9.99
CA PRO A 463 86.32 -5.77 -11.23
C PRO A 463 87.60 -6.59 -11.62
N LYS A 464 87.38 -7.50 -12.59
CA LYS A 464 88.20 -8.05 -13.71
C LYS A 464 89.75 -8.05 -13.68
N THR A 465 90.35 -9.19 -14.07
CA THR A 465 91.23 -9.24 -15.27
C THR A 465 91.43 -10.66 -15.83
N GLU A 466 91.55 -10.70 -17.14
CA GLU A 466 91.84 -11.83 -18.04
C GLU A 466 93.30 -12.32 -18.02
N GLN A 467 93.47 -13.53 -18.59
CA GLN A 467 94.58 -14.02 -19.45
C GLN A 467 95.77 -14.85 -18.87
N THR A 468 95.82 -16.10 -19.38
CA THR A 468 97.00 -16.90 -19.87
C THR A 468 98.01 -17.42 -18.83
N ALA A 469 98.67 -18.59 -18.96
CA ALA A 469 99.08 -19.36 -20.13
C ALA A 469 99.37 -20.85 -19.79
N GLU A 470 99.44 -21.66 -20.87
CA GLU A 470 100.07 -22.99 -21.08
C GLU A 470 99.56 -24.25 -20.36
#